data_AF-A0A3Q4GHK6-F1
#
_entry.id   AF-A0A3Q4GHK6-F1
#
_cell.length_a   1.000
_cell.length_b   1.000
_cell.length_c   1.000
_cell.angle_alpha   90.00
_cell.angle_beta   90.00
_cell.angle_gamma   90.00
#
_symmetry.space_group_name_H-M   'P 1'
#
loop_
_entity.id
_entity.type
_entity.pdbx_description
1 polymer ?
#
loop_
_entity_poly.entity_id
_entity_poly.type
_entity_poly.pdbx_seq_one_letter_code
_entity_poly.pdbx_strand_id
1 'polypeptide(L)'
;MPTNKASKPKKAKGGKEKKEGKRDSKTDKESDVEKAKANAVLWELRLKATEQSLRDYTESCQKVARANEHLTNQLYHAEKDAIHIAGHWERHVSLLCCKLFRRLKDALHSVIKERDCLIDKLKYHIKEAEDLQKLAKLLTEENTSLALDKSMLELTVKDNAAQLGTQKQKLSELRAEVASLEEALQLQAVEIEQLEKKEKANLVTIQASQVELDKLQKVLAMREKEMKHVKQLASTIVAKRQELEEFFHEALGHVRKEIKDSRLQYKQEALQSYRRRFREATAGKIKFPPIRTFHKTAHSTNSVYSDMEAAATCNGIYTTKVTLKFEISDLTWEQKEQVLRLLFAKMNGCRERWCIETTERRECLLSPLNELHIWTQRPLTWPTSTS
;
A
#
# COMPACT_ATOMS: atom_id res chain seq x y z
N MET A 1 -20.14 -95.60 115.20
CA MET A 1 -21.51 -95.89 115.67
C MET A 1 -21.83 -97.36 115.34
N PRO A 2 -22.52 -98.11 116.22
CA PRO A 2 -21.80 -98.71 117.34
C PRO A 2 -22.17 -100.17 117.71
N THR A 3 -21.40 -100.74 118.64
CA THR A 3 -21.79 -101.79 119.63
C THR A 3 -22.12 -103.23 119.14
N ASN A 4 -21.96 -104.31 119.92
CA ASN A 4 -21.53 -104.40 121.34
C ASN A 4 -20.70 -105.67 121.67
N LYS A 5 -20.16 -105.71 122.90
CA LYS A 5 -19.22 -106.72 123.41
C LYS A 5 -19.89 -107.97 124.04
N ALA A 6 -19.19 -109.10 123.89
CA ALA A 6 -18.89 -110.15 124.88
C ALA A 6 -19.99 -110.84 125.73
N SER A 7 -19.86 -112.17 125.86
CA SER A 7 -19.77 -112.83 127.19
C SER A 7 -19.26 -114.29 127.12
N LYS A 8 -18.45 -114.68 128.10
CA LYS A 8 -18.11 -116.07 128.48
C LYS A 8 -18.40 -116.23 129.98
N PRO A 9 -19.01 -117.35 130.41
CA PRO A 9 -18.67 -118.01 131.69
C PRO A 9 -18.42 -119.52 131.48
N LYS A 10 -17.33 -120.11 131.97
CA LYS A 10 -17.00 -120.62 133.34
C LYS A 10 -17.42 -122.08 133.64
N LYS A 11 -16.41 -122.84 134.10
CA LYS A 11 -16.38 -124.22 134.64
C LYS A 11 -17.36 -124.55 135.78
N ALA A 12 -17.77 -125.82 135.83
CA ALA A 12 -17.79 -126.76 136.98
C ALA A 12 -17.66 -128.20 136.41
N LYS A 13 -17.08 -129.27 136.98
CA LYS A 13 -16.38 -129.61 138.26
C LYS A 13 -17.22 -130.19 139.43
N GLY A 14 -17.20 -131.52 139.56
CA GLY A 14 -17.63 -132.34 140.72
C GLY A 14 -18.60 -133.45 140.31
N GLY A 15 -18.60 -134.69 140.84
CA GLY A 15 -17.65 -135.48 141.66
C GLY A 15 -17.54 -136.90 141.04
N LYS A 16 -16.74 -137.89 141.45
CA LYS A 16 -16.03 -138.27 142.70
C LYS A 16 -16.89 -138.89 143.82
N GLU A 17 -17.12 -140.21 143.72
CA GLU A 17 -17.09 -141.28 144.77
C GLU A 17 -17.34 -142.63 144.05
N LYS A 18 -16.72 -143.80 144.28
CA LYS A 18 -16.04 -144.47 145.41
C LYS A 18 -16.99 -145.22 146.38
N LYS A 19 -17.07 -146.57 146.29
CA LYS A 19 -17.00 -147.51 147.45
C LYS A 19 -16.92 -149.00 147.00
N GLU A 20 -16.42 -149.85 147.90
CA GLU A 20 -16.13 -151.29 147.75
C GLU A 20 -17.20 -152.22 148.38
N GLY A 21 -17.13 -153.53 148.09
CA GLY A 21 -17.73 -154.63 148.87
C GLY A 21 -18.91 -155.34 148.18
N LYS A 22 -18.82 -156.58 147.64
CA LYS A 22 -18.36 -157.89 148.17
C LYS A 22 -19.44 -158.66 148.98
N ARG A 23 -20.26 -159.49 148.30
CA ARG A 23 -20.52 -160.93 148.59
C ARG A 23 -21.54 -161.57 147.61
N ASP A 24 -21.09 -162.59 146.89
CA ASP A 24 -21.75 -163.85 146.50
C ASP A 24 -23.22 -163.90 146.03
N SER A 25 -23.44 -164.20 144.73
CA SER A 25 -24.29 -165.32 144.19
C SER A 25 -24.94 -165.11 142.79
N LYS A 26 -24.13 -165.21 141.73
CA LYS A 26 -24.46 -165.84 140.42
C LYS A 26 -25.70 -165.37 139.60
N THR A 27 -25.77 -164.10 139.20
CA THR A 27 -26.40 -163.69 137.90
C THR A 27 -25.95 -162.27 137.50
N ASP A 28 -24.99 -162.14 136.57
CA ASP A 28 -24.49 -160.82 136.14
C ASP A 28 -23.80 -160.86 134.75
N LYS A 29 -24.60 -160.88 133.68
CA LYS A 29 -24.13 -160.71 132.27
C LYS A 29 -25.04 -159.83 131.42
N GLU A 30 -26.20 -159.45 131.93
CA GLU A 30 -27.27 -158.78 131.16
C GLU A 30 -27.15 -157.25 131.22
N SER A 31 -26.74 -156.70 132.38
CA SER A 31 -26.69 -155.25 132.62
C SER A 31 -25.64 -154.49 131.79
N ASP A 32 -24.47 -155.06 131.55
CA ASP A 32 -23.44 -154.45 130.69
C ASP A 32 -23.75 -154.62 129.19
N VAL A 33 -24.47 -155.69 128.82
CA VAL A 33 -25.01 -155.86 127.46
C VAL A 33 -26.07 -154.79 127.17
N GLU A 34 -26.93 -154.44 128.13
CA GLU A 34 -27.88 -153.34 127.97
C GLU A 34 -27.22 -151.96 127.89
N LYS A 35 -26.19 -151.68 128.70
CA LYS A 35 -25.41 -150.43 128.56
C LYS A 35 -24.73 -150.34 127.20
N ALA A 36 -24.15 -151.43 126.70
CA ALA A 36 -23.55 -151.48 125.37
C ALA A 36 -24.60 -151.23 124.26
N LYS A 37 -25.79 -151.84 124.36
CA LYS A 37 -26.93 -151.57 123.46
C LYS A 37 -27.37 -150.11 123.51
N ALA A 38 -27.55 -149.53 124.70
CA ALA A 38 -27.94 -148.13 124.87
C ALA A 38 -26.89 -147.16 124.32
N ASN A 39 -25.60 -147.47 124.51
CA ASN A 39 -24.51 -146.68 123.94
C ASN A 39 -24.47 -146.83 122.40
N ALA A 40 -24.67 -148.04 121.86
CA ALA A 40 -24.80 -148.27 120.42
C ALA A 40 -25.97 -147.50 119.80
N VAL A 41 -27.16 -147.53 120.42
CA VAL A 41 -28.33 -146.73 119.99
C VAL A 41 -28.04 -145.22 120.10
N LEU A 42 -27.30 -144.77 121.12
CA LEU A 42 -26.86 -143.38 121.21
C LEU A 42 -25.87 -143.01 120.09
N TRP A 43 -24.95 -143.90 119.73
CA TRP A 43 -24.07 -143.71 118.57
C TRP A 43 -24.84 -143.76 117.25
N GLU A 44 -25.86 -144.60 117.09
CA GLU A 44 -26.75 -144.60 115.93
C GLU A 44 -27.56 -143.31 115.82
N LEU A 45 -28.16 -142.82 116.91
CA LEU A 45 -28.90 -141.56 116.92
C LEU A 45 -27.97 -140.37 116.64
N ARG A 46 -26.75 -140.40 117.18
CA ARG A 46 -25.73 -139.40 116.90
C ARG A 46 -25.26 -139.45 115.45
N LEU A 47 -25.07 -140.66 114.89
CA LEU A 47 -24.77 -140.89 113.49
C LEU A 47 -25.90 -140.34 112.60
N LYS A 48 -27.15 -140.75 112.83
CA LYS A 48 -28.35 -140.26 112.12
C LYS A 48 -28.50 -138.74 112.20
N ALA A 49 -28.22 -138.12 113.35
CA ALA A 49 -28.23 -136.67 113.51
C ALA A 49 -27.09 -136.00 112.72
N THR A 50 -25.88 -136.56 112.71
CA THR A 50 -24.76 -136.04 111.90
C THR A 50 -24.97 -136.26 110.40
N GLU A 51 -25.56 -137.39 109.99
CA GLU A 51 -25.96 -137.67 108.62
C GLU A 51 -27.05 -136.72 108.14
N GLN A 52 -28.06 -136.43 108.99
CA GLN A 52 -29.08 -135.43 108.65
C GLN A 52 -28.46 -134.05 108.53
N SER A 53 -27.62 -133.65 109.49
CA SER A 53 -26.88 -132.38 109.42
C SER A 53 -26.00 -132.28 108.16
N LEU A 54 -25.39 -133.40 107.73
CA LEU A 54 -24.61 -133.48 106.50
C LEU A 54 -25.50 -133.40 105.26
N ARG A 55 -26.66 -134.08 105.23
CA ARG A 55 -27.65 -133.97 104.15
C ARG A 55 -28.15 -132.53 104.02
N ASP A 56 -28.59 -131.92 105.11
CA ASP A 56 -29.08 -130.53 105.17
C ASP A 56 -28.00 -129.54 104.71
N TYR A 57 -26.74 -129.76 105.11
CA TYR A 57 -25.59 -128.96 104.67
C TYR A 57 -25.29 -129.15 103.18
N THR A 58 -25.27 -130.38 102.66
CA THR A 58 -25.06 -130.62 101.23
C THR A 58 -26.19 -130.07 100.37
N GLU A 59 -27.44 -130.18 100.79
CA GLU A 59 -28.57 -129.53 100.14
C GLU A 59 -28.46 -128.01 100.16
N SER A 60 -28.01 -127.41 101.28
CA SER A 60 -27.77 -125.98 101.38
C SER A 60 -26.68 -125.53 100.41
N CYS A 61 -25.55 -126.24 100.37
CA CYS A 61 -24.48 -126.01 99.39
C CYS A 61 -24.99 -126.14 97.95
N GLN A 62 -25.84 -127.13 97.63
CA GLN A 62 -26.43 -127.27 96.30
C GLN A 62 -27.41 -126.13 95.97
N LYS A 63 -28.23 -125.68 96.92
CA LYS A 63 -29.14 -124.53 96.75
C LYS A 63 -28.34 -123.25 96.47
N VAL A 64 -27.27 -123.01 97.22
CA VAL A 64 -26.34 -121.88 96.99
C VAL A 64 -25.60 -122.02 95.66
N ALA A 65 -25.16 -123.21 95.27
CA ALA A 65 -24.50 -123.43 93.97
C ALA A 65 -25.45 -123.11 92.79
N ARG A 66 -26.70 -123.61 92.81
CA ARG A 66 -27.72 -123.31 91.80
C ARG A 66 -28.08 -121.81 91.77
N ALA A 67 -28.15 -121.16 92.93
CA ALA A 67 -28.40 -119.72 93.01
C ALA A 67 -27.23 -118.90 92.43
N ASN A 68 -25.98 -119.28 92.74
CA ASN A 68 -24.77 -118.64 92.19
C ASN A 68 -24.65 -118.87 90.68
N GLU A 69 -24.98 -120.05 90.18
CA GLU A 69 -25.03 -120.33 88.73
C GLU A 69 -26.10 -119.48 88.05
N HIS A 70 -27.31 -119.40 88.63
CA HIS A 70 -28.37 -118.55 88.11
C HIS A 70 -28.00 -117.06 88.11
N LEU A 71 -27.40 -116.55 89.19
CA LEU A 71 -26.91 -115.17 89.27
C LEU A 71 -25.76 -114.91 88.30
N THR A 72 -24.83 -115.86 88.13
CA THR A 72 -23.75 -115.75 87.12
C THR A 72 -24.32 -115.65 85.71
N ASN A 73 -25.32 -116.48 85.39
CA ASN A 73 -26.00 -116.43 84.10
C ASN A 73 -26.78 -115.12 83.91
N GLN A 74 -27.49 -114.64 84.93
CA GLN A 74 -28.16 -113.33 84.90
C GLN A 74 -27.17 -112.17 84.67
N LEU A 75 -26.04 -112.16 85.39
CA LEU A 75 -24.99 -111.17 85.23
C LEU A 75 -24.39 -111.22 83.81
N TYR A 76 -24.06 -112.41 83.31
CA TYR A 76 -23.55 -112.58 81.95
C TYR A 76 -24.51 -112.06 80.88
N HIS A 77 -25.82 -112.33 81.02
CA HIS A 77 -26.84 -111.80 80.12
C HIS A 77 -26.96 -110.27 80.24
N ALA A 78 -26.98 -109.71 81.46
CA ALA A 78 -27.05 -108.27 81.69
C ALA A 78 -25.82 -107.52 81.16
N GLU A 79 -24.60 -108.08 81.32
CA GLU A 79 -23.37 -107.54 80.75
C GLU A 79 -23.41 -107.56 79.22
N LYS A 80 -23.86 -108.67 78.62
CA LYS A 80 -24.00 -108.81 77.17
C LYS A 80 -25.01 -107.80 76.60
N ASP A 81 -26.14 -107.61 77.26
CA ASP A 81 -27.15 -106.64 76.88
C ASP A 81 -26.65 -105.19 77.06
N ALA A 82 -25.93 -104.90 78.14
CA ALA A 82 -25.30 -103.61 78.38
C ALA A 82 -24.27 -103.27 77.28
N ILE A 83 -23.42 -104.23 76.89
CA ILE A 83 -22.47 -104.08 75.77
C ILE A 83 -23.22 -103.85 74.45
N HIS A 84 -24.28 -104.61 74.18
CA HIS A 84 -25.06 -104.46 72.95
C HIS A 84 -25.75 -103.08 72.87
N ILE A 85 -26.36 -102.63 73.96
CA ILE A 85 -27.03 -101.32 74.08
C ILE A 85 -26.00 -100.19 73.99
N ALA A 86 -24.88 -100.26 74.71
CA ALA A 86 -23.81 -99.27 74.64
C ALA A 86 -23.24 -99.16 73.21
N GLY A 87 -22.91 -100.29 72.58
CA GLY A 87 -22.43 -100.32 71.20
C GLY A 87 -23.49 -99.89 70.17
N HIS A 88 -24.79 -100.06 70.44
CA HIS A 88 -25.85 -99.46 69.62
C HIS A 88 -25.82 -97.93 69.72
N TRP A 89 -25.81 -97.38 70.94
CA TRP A 89 -25.79 -95.93 71.14
C TRP A 89 -24.51 -95.28 70.64
N GLU A 90 -23.35 -95.89 70.83
CA GLU A 90 -22.07 -95.41 70.29
C GLU A 90 -22.11 -95.31 68.76
N ARG A 91 -22.58 -96.37 68.07
CA ARG A 91 -22.76 -96.35 66.61
C ARG A 91 -23.80 -95.31 66.17
N HIS A 92 -24.89 -95.14 66.92
CA HIS A 92 -25.92 -94.15 66.62
C HIS A 92 -25.41 -92.70 66.78
N VAL A 93 -24.72 -92.40 67.88
CA VAL A 93 -24.09 -91.11 68.15
C VAL A 93 -22.99 -90.81 67.14
N SER A 94 -22.13 -91.79 66.84
CA SER A 94 -21.09 -91.67 65.81
C SER A 94 -21.69 -91.38 64.42
N LEU A 95 -22.74 -92.12 64.03
CA LEU A 95 -23.45 -91.88 62.77
C LEU A 95 -24.11 -90.49 62.71
N LEU A 96 -24.74 -90.03 63.80
CA LEU A 96 -25.31 -88.68 63.90
C LEU A 96 -24.22 -87.61 63.82
N CYS A 97 -23.12 -87.78 64.56
CA CYS A 97 -21.97 -86.88 64.53
C CYS A 97 -21.37 -86.79 63.11
N CYS A 98 -21.14 -87.91 62.44
CA CYS A 98 -20.67 -87.94 61.05
C CYS A 98 -21.66 -87.28 60.07
N LYS A 99 -22.97 -87.45 60.26
CA LYS A 99 -24.00 -86.79 59.45
C LYS A 99 -24.00 -85.27 59.66
N LEU A 100 -23.93 -84.80 60.91
CA LEU A 100 -23.88 -83.38 61.26
C LEU A 100 -22.58 -82.74 60.78
N PHE A 101 -21.43 -83.36 61.03
CA PHE A 101 -20.13 -82.88 60.59
C PHE A 101 -20.05 -82.77 59.07
N ARG A 102 -20.61 -83.74 58.33
CA ARG A 102 -20.72 -83.67 56.86
C ARG A 102 -21.57 -82.47 56.42
N ARG A 103 -22.78 -82.32 56.97
CA ARG A 103 -23.67 -81.17 56.67
C ARG A 103 -23.00 -79.83 56.94
N LEU A 104 -22.32 -79.69 58.08
CA LEU A 104 -21.59 -78.47 58.45
C LEU A 104 -20.42 -78.20 57.51
N LYS A 105 -19.65 -79.24 57.13
CA LYS A 105 -18.55 -79.13 56.17
C LYS A 105 -19.02 -78.74 54.78
N ASP A 106 -20.12 -79.33 54.30
CA ASP A 106 -20.68 -79.02 52.99
C ASP A 106 -21.26 -77.59 52.95
N ALA A 107 -21.96 -77.16 54.01
CA ALA A 107 -22.44 -75.79 54.15
C ALA A 107 -21.29 -74.77 54.21
N LEU A 108 -20.24 -75.04 55.00
CA LEU A 108 -19.04 -74.20 55.08
C LEU A 108 -18.34 -74.09 53.71
N HIS A 109 -18.22 -75.20 52.98
CA HIS A 109 -17.66 -75.19 51.63
C HIS A 109 -18.53 -74.37 50.64
N SER A 110 -19.85 -74.38 50.75
CA SER A 110 -20.73 -73.53 49.93
C SER A 110 -20.47 -72.05 50.20
N VAL A 111 -20.49 -71.65 51.48
CA VAL A 111 -20.25 -70.26 51.91
C VAL A 111 -18.85 -69.77 51.50
N ILE A 112 -17.83 -70.61 51.57
CA ILE A 112 -16.48 -70.26 51.09
C ILE A 112 -16.46 -70.05 49.56
N LYS A 113 -17.10 -70.93 48.78
CA LYS A 113 -17.18 -70.77 47.31
C LYS A 113 -17.95 -69.51 46.92
N GLU A 114 -19.05 -69.22 47.61
CA GLU A 114 -19.82 -68.00 47.42
C GLU A 114 -19.00 -66.75 47.77
N ARG A 115 -18.28 -66.77 48.90
CA ARG A 115 -17.34 -65.71 49.29
C ARG A 115 -16.30 -65.46 48.21
N ASP A 116 -15.67 -66.51 47.69
CA ASP A 116 -14.59 -66.39 46.70
C ASP A 116 -15.12 -65.86 45.35
N CYS A 117 -16.30 -66.32 44.93
CA CYS A 117 -17.00 -65.78 43.76
C CYS A 117 -17.36 -64.28 43.93
N LEU A 118 -17.84 -63.87 45.11
CA LEU A 118 -18.12 -62.48 45.43
C LEU A 118 -16.84 -61.62 45.48
N ILE A 119 -15.74 -62.16 46.02
CA ILE A 119 -14.43 -61.50 46.03
C ILE A 119 -13.95 -61.26 44.59
N ASP A 120 -14.05 -62.24 43.70
CA ASP A 120 -13.61 -62.07 42.31
C ASP A 120 -14.52 -61.13 41.51
N LYS A 121 -15.83 -61.13 41.76
CA LYS A 121 -16.75 -60.13 41.22
C LYS A 121 -16.44 -58.72 41.73
N LEU A 122 -16.09 -58.57 43.01
CA LEU A 122 -15.68 -57.28 43.58
C LEU A 122 -14.36 -56.78 42.96
N LYS A 123 -13.36 -57.66 42.78
CA LYS A 123 -12.11 -57.33 42.05
C LYS A 123 -12.39 -56.87 40.62
N TYR A 124 -13.33 -57.48 39.92
CA TYR A 124 -13.72 -57.07 38.58
C TYR A 124 -14.28 -55.64 38.56
N HIS A 125 -15.27 -55.34 39.42
CA HIS A 125 -15.87 -54.01 39.47
C HIS A 125 -14.91 -52.92 40.00
N ILE A 126 -13.92 -53.27 40.83
CA ILE A 126 -12.85 -52.33 41.22
C ILE A 126 -12.01 -51.94 39.99
N LYS A 127 -11.60 -52.91 39.16
CA LYS A 127 -10.85 -52.62 37.93
C LYS A 127 -11.67 -51.81 36.93
N GLU A 128 -12.94 -52.16 36.75
CA GLU A 128 -13.90 -51.43 35.91
C GLU A 128 -14.03 -49.96 36.37
N ALA A 129 -14.15 -49.73 37.68
CA ALA A 129 -14.20 -48.38 38.25
C ALA A 129 -12.86 -47.61 38.08
N GLU A 130 -11.71 -48.27 38.23
CA GLU A 130 -10.39 -47.68 37.97
C GLU A 130 -10.22 -47.28 36.50
N ASP A 131 -10.65 -48.11 35.56
CA ASP A 131 -10.55 -47.84 34.12
C ASP A 131 -11.52 -46.74 33.67
N LEU A 132 -12.74 -46.73 34.21
CA LEU A 132 -13.68 -45.61 34.05
C LEU A 132 -13.12 -44.30 34.65
N GLN A 133 -12.42 -44.36 35.79
CA GLN A 133 -11.78 -43.17 36.38
C GLN A 133 -10.63 -42.65 35.51
N LYS A 134 -9.83 -43.53 34.89
CA LYS A 134 -8.78 -43.14 33.92
C LYS A 134 -9.40 -42.47 32.70
N LEU A 135 -10.45 -43.05 32.12
CA LEU A 135 -11.14 -42.50 30.96
C LEU A 135 -11.82 -41.16 31.27
N ALA A 136 -12.42 -41.01 32.46
CA ALA A 136 -12.97 -39.74 32.91
C ALA A 136 -11.89 -38.63 33.02
N LYS A 137 -10.70 -38.96 33.56
CA LYS A 137 -9.57 -38.02 33.62
C LYS A 137 -9.10 -37.59 32.22
N LEU A 138 -8.89 -38.55 31.33
CA LEU A 138 -8.50 -38.27 29.93
C LEU A 138 -9.52 -37.38 29.22
N LEU A 139 -10.82 -37.66 29.37
CA LEU A 139 -11.88 -36.82 28.81
C LEU A 139 -11.89 -35.42 29.44
N THR A 140 -11.60 -35.25 30.74
CA THR A 140 -11.48 -33.91 31.33
C THR A 140 -10.26 -33.16 30.80
N GLU A 141 -9.12 -33.83 30.62
CA GLU A 141 -7.90 -33.25 30.04
C GLU A 141 -8.15 -32.80 28.59
N GLU A 142 -8.76 -33.66 27.75
CA GLU A 142 -9.14 -33.33 26.37
C GLU A 142 -10.17 -32.18 26.29
N ASN A 143 -11.17 -32.15 27.18
CA ASN A 143 -12.10 -31.02 27.23
C ASN A 143 -11.40 -29.71 27.62
N THR A 144 -10.37 -29.76 28.49
CA THR A 144 -9.59 -28.55 28.81
C THR A 144 -8.69 -28.10 27.65
N SER A 145 -8.05 -29.00 26.90
CA SER A 145 -7.26 -28.61 25.72
C SER A 145 -8.15 -28.07 24.61
N LEU A 146 -9.27 -28.72 24.29
CA LEU A 146 -10.24 -28.23 23.31
C LEU A 146 -10.84 -26.87 23.69
N ALA A 147 -11.03 -26.59 24.98
CA ALA A 147 -11.46 -25.27 25.45
C ALA A 147 -10.39 -24.18 25.24
N LEU A 148 -9.11 -24.51 25.46
CA LEU A 148 -7.98 -23.60 25.19
C LEU A 148 -7.82 -23.35 23.68
N ASP A 149 -7.85 -24.41 22.85
CA ASP A 149 -7.76 -24.31 21.40
C ASP A 149 -8.92 -23.50 20.81
N LYS A 150 -10.14 -23.69 21.32
CA LYS A 150 -11.30 -22.87 20.95
C LYS A 150 -11.06 -21.38 21.27
N SER A 151 -10.52 -21.06 22.44
CA SER A 151 -10.22 -19.68 22.84
C SER A 151 -9.13 -19.06 21.94
N MET A 152 -8.08 -19.81 21.63
CA MET A 152 -7.01 -19.39 20.71
C MET A 152 -7.54 -19.15 19.29
N LEU A 153 -8.37 -20.05 18.77
CA LEU A 153 -9.00 -19.91 17.45
C LEU A 153 -9.99 -18.73 17.43
N GLU A 154 -10.74 -18.48 18.50
CA GLU A 154 -11.63 -17.33 18.59
C GLU A 154 -10.87 -16.00 18.55
N LEU A 155 -9.71 -15.92 19.22
CA LEU A 155 -8.82 -14.74 19.13
C LEU A 155 -8.25 -14.55 17.72
N THR A 156 -7.70 -15.59 17.10
CA THR A 156 -7.14 -15.46 15.73
C THR A 156 -8.22 -15.12 14.69
N VAL A 157 -9.45 -15.62 14.85
CA VAL A 157 -10.59 -15.22 14.00
C VAL A 157 -10.97 -13.75 14.21
N LYS A 158 -10.95 -13.24 15.44
CA LYS A 158 -11.17 -11.80 15.73
C LYS A 158 -10.08 -10.92 15.12
N ASP A 159 -8.82 -11.30 15.25
CA ASP A 159 -7.69 -10.58 14.66
C ASP A 159 -7.77 -10.57 13.13
N ASN A 160 -8.05 -11.72 12.50
CA ASN A 160 -8.24 -11.83 11.06
C ASN A 160 -9.44 -11.00 10.57
N ALA A 161 -10.55 -10.95 11.32
CA ALA A 161 -11.70 -10.12 10.99
C ALA A 161 -11.37 -8.62 11.08
N ALA A 162 -10.60 -8.20 12.09
CA ALA A 162 -10.12 -6.81 12.22
C ALA A 162 -9.17 -6.45 11.07
N GLN A 163 -8.20 -7.31 10.74
CA GLN A 163 -7.29 -7.13 9.61
C GLN A 163 -8.07 -7.01 8.29
N LEU A 164 -9.02 -7.90 8.02
CA LEU A 164 -9.88 -7.85 6.84
C LEU A 164 -10.69 -6.54 6.78
N GLY A 165 -11.16 -6.04 7.92
CA GLY A 165 -11.78 -4.71 8.04
C GLY A 165 -10.87 -3.58 7.57
N THR A 166 -9.63 -3.53 8.07
CA THR A 166 -8.65 -2.51 7.66
C THR A 166 -8.23 -2.64 6.19
N GLN A 167 -8.10 -3.86 5.66
CA GLN A 167 -7.82 -4.08 4.25
C GLN A 167 -8.98 -3.64 3.37
N LYS A 168 -10.22 -3.88 3.79
CA LYS A 168 -11.43 -3.44 3.08
C LYS A 168 -11.53 -1.90 3.03
N GLN A 169 -11.16 -1.21 4.11
CA GLN A 169 -11.07 0.25 4.15
C GLN A 169 -10.02 0.78 3.15
N LYS A 170 -8.79 0.26 3.19
CA LYS A 170 -7.73 0.60 2.23
C LYS A 170 -8.14 0.34 0.78
N LEU A 171 -8.85 -0.76 0.52
CA LEU A 171 -9.39 -1.06 -0.81
C LEU A 171 -10.51 -0.10 -1.25
N SER A 172 -11.30 0.47 -0.33
CA SER A 172 -12.23 1.54 -0.69
C SER A 172 -11.55 2.89 -0.92
N GLU A 173 -10.52 3.21 -0.13
CA GLU A 173 -9.70 4.43 -0.30
C GLU A 173 -9.00 4.41 -1.67
N LEU A 174 -8.24 3.36 -1.99
CA LEU A 174 -7.56 3.20 -3.27
C LEU A 174 -8.52 3.19 -4.47
N ARG A 175 -9.74 2.67 -4.32
CA ARG A 175 -10.77 2.73 -5.37
C ARG A 175 -11.30 4.15 -5.59
N ALA A 176 -11.43 4.94 -4.54
CA ALA A 176 -11.82 6.34 -4.65
C ALA A 176 -10.72 7.20 -5.29
N GLU A 177 -9.44 6.93 -4.94
CA GLU A 177 -8.29 7.56 -5.59
C GLU A 177 -8.19 7.20 -7.08
N VAL A 178 -8.35 5.94 -7.45
CA VAL A 178 -8.37 5.54 -8.87
C VAL A 178 -9.50 6.23 -9.63
N ALA A 179 -10.71 6.28 -9.07
CA ALA A 179 -11.84 6.96 -9.71
C ALA A 179 -11.59 8.47 -9.91
N SER A 180 -10.96 9.17 -8.95
CA SER A 180 -10.65 10.59 -9.09
C SER A 180 -9.52 10.87 -10.09
N LEU A 181 -8.54 9.97 -10.20
CA LEU A 181 -7.50 10.02 -11.23
C LEU A 181 -8.05 9.73 -12.63
N GLU A 182 -8.98 8.78 -12.75
CA GLU A 182 -9.70 8.49 -14.01
C GLU A 182 -10.52 9.71 -14.47
N GLU A 183 -11.23 10.39 -13.57
CA GLU A 183 -11.96 11.63 -13.87
C GLU A 183 -11.01 12.77 -14.30
N ALA A 184 -9.89 12.97 -13.58
CA ALA A 184 -8.89 13.97 -13.93
C ALA A 184 -8.24 13.71 -15.32
N LEU A 185 -7.97 12.45 -15.65
CA LEU A 185 -7.46 12.05 -16.96
C LEU A 185 -8.50 12.28 -18.08
N GLN A 186 -9.78 12.00 -17.83
CA GLN A 186 -10.85 12.30 -18.78
C GLN A 186 -10.97 13.81 -19.04
N LEU A 187 -10.88 14.64 -18.00
CA LEU A 187 -10.87 16.10 -18.15
C LEU A 187 -9.67 16.58 -18.98
N GLN A 188 -8.45 16.09 -18.70
CA GLN A 188 -7.27 16.43 -19.50
C GLN A 188 -7.40 16.00 -20.96
N ALA A 189 -7.97 14.82 -21.24
CA ALA A 189 -8.20 14.37 -22.62
C ALA A 189 -9.15 15.32 -23.39
N VAL A 190 -10.21 15.80 -22.72
CA VAL A 190 -11.14 16.78 -23.30
C VAL A 190 -10.48 18.14 -23.51
N GLU A 191 -9.62 18.60 -22.59
CA GLU A 191 -8.84 19.83 -22.76
C GLU A 191 -7.87 19.75 -23.95
N ILE A 192 -7.17 18.63 -24.11
CA ILE A 192 -6.27 18.38 -25.25
C ILE A 192 -7.06 18.43 -26.57
N GLU A 193 -8.21 17.76 -26.67
CA GLU A 193 -9.07 17.87 -27.85
C GLU A 193 -9.50 19.31 -28.17
N GLN A 194 -9.77 20.13 -27.15
CA GLN A 194 -10.13 21.53 -27.33
C GLN A 194 -8.93 22.38 -27.78
N LEU A 195 -7.73 22.10 -27.26
CA LEU A 195 -6.50 22.75 -27.71
C LEU A 195 -6.20 22.40 -29.16
N GLU A 196 -6.27 21.12 -29.57
CA GLU A 196 -6.12 20.73 -30.98
C GLU A 196 -7.12 21.46 -31.91
N LYS A 197 -8.38 21.61 -31.48
CA LYS A 197 -9.41 22.34 -32.25
C LYS A 197 -9.05 23.82 -32.39
N LYS A 198 -8.51 24.45 -31.34
CA LYS A 198 -8.02 25.84 -31.36
C LYS A 198 -6.77 25.99 -32.25
N GLU A 199 -5.81 25.07 -32.17
CA GLU A 199 -4.62 25.08 -33.03
C GLU A 199 -4.96 24.91 -34.51
N LYS A 200 -5.87 23.98 -34.85
CA LYS A 200 -6.38 23.81 -36.21
C LYS A 200 -7.05 25.09 -36.73
N ALA A 201 -7.84 25.79 -35.90
CA ALA A 201 -8.42 27.08 -36.26
C ALA A 201 -7.36 28.18 -36.47
N ASN A 202 -6.36 28.26 -35.58
CA ASN A 202 -5.25 29.21 -35.70
C ASN A 202 -4.39 28.95 -36.95
N LEU A 203 -4.18 27.69 -37.32
CA LEU A 203 -3.47 27.34 -38.56
C LEU A 203 -4.21 27.86 -39.80
N VAL A 204 -5.55 27.78 -39.83
CA VAL A 204 -6.37 28.32 -40.91
C VAL A 204 -6.28 29.85 -40.99
N THR A 205 -6.27 30.56 -39.85
CA THR A 205 -6.13 32.03 -39.86
C THR A 205 -4.73 32.48 -40.26
N ILE A 206 -3.68 31.73 -39.90
CA ILE A 206 -2.29 31.95 -40.37
C ILE A 206 -2.18 31.70 -41.88
N GLN A 207 -2.81 30.64 -42.41
CA GLN A 207 -2.84 30.40 -43.85
C GLN A 207 -3.57 31.51 -44.61
N ALA A 208 -4.68 32.01 -44.07
CA ALA A 208 -5.41 33.14 -44.65
C ALA A 208 -4.56 34.42 -44.69
N SER A 209 -3.89 34.77 -43.58
CA SER A 209 -3.04 35.97 -43.52
C SER A 209 -1.77 35.84 -44.39
N GLN A 210 -1.20 34.64 -44.54
CA GLN A 210 -0.11 34.39 -45.47
C GLN A 210 -0.53 34.65 -46.93
N VAL A 211 -1.73 34.20 -47.33
CA VAL A 211 -2.28 34.47 -48.66
C VAL A 211 -2.53 35.97 -48.90
N GLU A 212 -2.85 36.73 -47.86
CA GLU A 212 -2.95 38.19 -47.94
C GLU A 212 -1.58 38.87 -48.05
N LEU A 213 -0.59 38.44 -47.28
CA LEU A 213 0.80 38.92 -47.38
C LEU A 213 1.39 38.67 -48.78
N ASP A 214 1.17 37.49 -49.35
CA ASP A 214 1.61 37.15 -50.72
C ASP A 214 0.98 38.06 -51.78
N LYS A 215 -0.30 38.43 -51.61
CA LYS A 215 -0.98 39.40 -52.49
C LYS A 215 -0.37 40.80 -52.34
N LEU A 216 -0.14 41.25 -51.10
CA LEU A 216 0.45 42.56 -50.82
C LEU A 216 1.89 42.67 -51.35
N GLN A 217 2.71 41.63 -51.21
CA GLN A 217 4.06 41.57 -51.81
C GLN A 217 4.02 41.71 -53.33
N LYS A 218 3.08 41.05 -54.02
CA LYS A 218 2.89 41.18 -55.48
C LYS A 218 2.52 42.62 -55.86
N VAL A 219 1.63 43.28 -55.10
CA VAL A 219 1.27 44.68 -55.33
C VAL A 219 2.46 45.61 -55.12
N LEU A 220 3.25 45.43 -54.04
CA LEU A 220 4.46 46.21 -53.79
C LEU A 220 5.48 46.06 -54.92
N ALA A 221 5.74 44.83 -55.38
CA ALA A 221 6.66 44.57 -56.50
C ALA A 221 6.20 45.23 -57.82
N MET A 222 4.90 45.39 -58.04
CA MET A 222 4.36 46.15 -59.18
C MET A 222 4.57 47.67 -58.97
N ARG A 223 4.28 48.21 -57.78
CA ARG A 223 4.52 49.62 -57.44
C ARG A 223 6.00 50.01 -57.53
N GLU A 224 6.92 49.11 -57.18
CA GLU A 224 8.36 49.34 -57.40
C GLU A 224 8.73 49.48 -58.88
N LYS A 225 8.12 48.68 -59.78
CA LYS A 225 8.37 48.78 -61.23
C LYS A 225 7.83 50.09 -61.78
N GLU A 226 6.62 50.50 -61.39
CA GLU A 226 6.05 51.81 -61.71
C GLU A 226 6.96 52.94 -61.21
N MET A 227 7.43 52.86 -59.96
CA MET A 227 8.31 53.87 -59.38
C MET A 227 9.69 53.93 -60.06
N LYS A 228 10.23 52.78 -60.50
CA LYS A 228 11.46 52.73 -61.32
C LYS A 228 11.24 53.44 -62.67
N HIS A 229 10.11 53.21 -63.33
CA HIS A 229 9.77 53.90 -64.58
C HIS A 229 9.58 55.42 -64.39
N VAL A 230 8.89 55.84 -63.33
CA VAL A 230 8.73 57.27 -62.99
C VAL A 230 10.09 57.92 -62.70
N LYS A 231 10.98 57.24 -61.95
CA LYS A 231 12.36 57.72 -61.71
C LYS A 231 13.15 57.86 -63.01
N GLN A 232 13.09 56.86 -63.91
CA GLN A 232 13.75 56.93 -65.22
C GLN A 232 13.24 58.12 -66.04
N LEU A 233 11.92 58.31 -66.15
CA LEU A 233 11.33 59.44 -66.87
C LEU A 233 11.74 60.79 -66.26
N ALA A 234 11.76 60.91 -64.92
CA ALA A 234 12.24 62.10 -64.23
C ALA A 234 13.72 62.38 -64.53
N SER A 235 14.59 61.35 -64.50
CA SER A 235 15.99 61.47 -64.90
C SER A 235 16.15 61.91 -66.36
N THR A 236 15.34 61.38 -67.30
CA THR A 236 15.35 61.83 -68.70
C THR A 236 14.92 63.29 -68.84
N ILE A 237 13.88 63.74 -68.12
CA ILE A 237 13.44 65.14 -68.12
C ILE A 237 14.54 66.06 -67.57
N VAL A 238 15.22 65.66 -66.50
CA VAL A 238 16.35 66.43 -65.92
C VAL A 238 17.53 66.47 -66.90
N ALA A 239 17.89 65.36 -67.55
CA ALA A 239 18.96 65.34 -68.55
C ALA A 239 18.62 66.22 -69.77
N LYS A 240 17.39 66.16 -70.29
CA LYS A 240 16.97 67.04 -71.40
C LYS A 240 16.88 68.50 -71.00
N ARG A 241 16.57 68.81 -69.74
CA ARG A 241 16.69 70.16 -69.20
C ARG A 241 18.14 70.61 -69.13
N GLN A 242 19.06 69.76 -68.67
CA GLN A 242 20.49 70.05 -68.64
C GLN A 242 21.05 70.32 -70.05
N GLU A 243 20.73 69.48 -71.05
CA GLU A 243 21.12 69.70 -72.45
C GLU A 243 20.67 71.08 -72.97
N LEU A 244 19.43 71.49 -72.64
CA LEU A 244 18.92 72.82 -72.98
C LEU A 244 19.64 73.94 -72.21
N GLU A 245 19.90 73.76 -70.92
CA GLU A 245 20.61 74.73 -70.09
C GLU A 245 22.06 74.93 -70.56
N GLU A 246 22.75 73.86 -70.96
CA GLU A 246 24.08 73.89 -71.58
C GLU A 246 24.05 74.64 -72.92
N PHE A 247 23.11 74.32 -73.82
CA PHE A 247 22.91 75.05 -75.07
C PHE A 247 22.69 76.56 -74.85
N PHE A 248 21.90 76.96 -73.85
CA PHE A 248 21.71 78.37 -73.52
C PHE A 248 22.98 79.04 -72.97
N HIS A 249 23.79 78.33 -72.19
CA HIS A 249 25.08 78.84 -71.72
C HIS A 249 26.07 79.02 -72.88
N GLU A 250 26.15 78.07 -73.81
CA GLU A 250 26.98 78.16 -75.01
C GLU A 250 26.53 79.29 -75.93
N ALA A 251 25.23 79.40 -76.21
CA ALA A 251 24.67 80.48 -77.03
C ALA A 251 24.93 81.87 -76.40
N LEU A 252 24.72 82.03 -75.09
CA LEU A 252 25.08 83.25 -74.37
C LEU A 252 26.59 83.51 -74.39
N GLY A 253 27.42 82.48 -74.27
CA GLY A 253 28.87 82.56 -74.40
C GLY A 253 29.30 83.06 -75.77
N HIS A 254 28.74 82.50 -76.84
CA HIS A 254 28.98 82.94 -78.22
C HIS A 254 28.58 84.39 -78.43
N VAL A 255 27.35 84.78 -78.05
CA VAL A 255 26.88 86.16 -78.20
C VAL A 255 27.75 87.14 -77.39
N ARG A 256 28.14 86.80 -76.15
CA ARG A 256 29.05 87.63 -75.35
C ARG A 256 30.45 87.75 -75.95
N LYS A 257 30.94 86.72 -76.64
CA LYS A 257 32.20 86.78 -77.39
C LYS A 257 32.05 87.70 -78.59
N GLU A 258 31.01 87.51 -79.39
CA GLU A 258 30.73 88.32 -80.58
C GLU A 258 30.51 89.81 -80.25
N ILE A 259 29.89 90.13 -79.11
CA ILE A 259 29.82 91.50 -78.57
C ILE A 259 31.21 92.07 -78.29
N LYS A 260 32.12 91.29 -77.68
CA LYS A 260 33.51 91.74 -77.39
C LYS A 260 34.27 91.97 -78.69
N ASP A 261 34.17 91.05 -79.63
CA ASP A 261 34.88 91.08 -80.91
C ASP A 261 34.34 92.21 -81.80
N SER A 262 33.02 92.38 -81.90
CA SER A 262 32.34 93.51 -82.56
C SER A 262 32.75 94.86 -81.96
N ARG A 263 32.79 94.99 -80.62
CA ARG A 263 33.25 96.22 -79.96
C ARG A 263 34.74 96.47 -80.22
N LEU A 264 35.57 95.44 -80.25
CA LEU A 264 36.99 95.57 -80.58
C LEU A 264 37.20 96.04 -82.03
N GLN A 265 36.49 95.44 -82.99
CA GLN A 265 36.48 95.86 -84.40
C GLN A 265 35.99 97.30 -84.55
N TYR A 266 34.82 97.64 -83.99
CA TYR A 266 34.27 99.00 -84.02
C TYR A 266 35.24 100.04 -83.44
N LYS A 267 35.97 99.72 -82.36
CA LYS A 267 37.01 100.59 -81.81
C LYS A 267 38.18 100.78 -82.79
N GLN A 268 38.63 99.72 -83.45
CA GLN A 268 39.71 99.79 -84.43
C GLN A 268 39.29 100.56 -85.68
N GLU A 269 38.10 100.31 -86.22
CA GLU A 269 37.55 100.99 -87.39
C GLU A 269 37.24 102.46 -87.11
N ALA A 270 36.67 102.79 -85.94
CA ALA A 270 36.49 104.17 -85.49
C ALA A 270 37.85 104.90 -85.37
N LEU A 271 38.91 104.22 -84.93
CA LEU A 271 40.25 104.79 -84.84
C LEU A 271 40.87 104.98 -86.23
N GLN A 272 40.74 104.01 -87.12
CA GLN A 272 41.26 104.08 -88.50
C GLN A 272 40.53 105.15 -89.32
N SER A 273 39.20 105.22 -89.24
CA SER A 273 38.38 106.23 -89.90
C SER A 273 38.63 107.64 -89.34
N TYR A 274 38.77 107.79 -88.01
CA TYR A 274 39.19 109.06 -87.41
C TYR A 274 40.58 109.49 -87.89
N ARG A 275 41.58 108.59 -87.85
CA ARG A 275 42.94 108.86 -88.38
C ARG A 275 42.95 109.15 -89.89
N ARG A 276 42.03 108.57 -90.67
CA ARG A 276 41.86 108.86 -92.10
C ARG A 276 41.30 110.27 -92.30
N ARG A 277 40.17 110.60 -91.66
CA ARG A 277 39.58 111.96 -91.69
C ARG A 277 40.53 113.03 -91.18
N PHE A 278 41.34 112.72 -90.17
CA PHE A 278 42.36 113.64 -89.67
C PHE A 278 43.42 113.95 -90.73
N ARG A 279 43.94 112.92 -91.43
CA ARG A 279 44.87 113.09 -92.57
C ARG A 279 44.24 113.85 -93.75
N GLU A 280 42.98 113.58 -94.07
CA GLU A 280 42.24 114.29 -95.13
C GLU A 280 42.00 115.77 -94.79
N ALA A 281 41.79 116.10 -93.51
CA ALA A 281 41.72 117.46 -93.01
C ALA A 281 43.08 118.18 -93.05
N THR A 282 44.17 117.50 -92.67
CA THR A 282 45.54 118.02 -92.83
C THR A 282 45.88 118.32 -94.30
N ALA A 283 45.33 117.54 -95.24
CA ALA A 283 45.45 117.79 -96.68
C ALA A 283 44.47 118.87 -97.22
N GLY A 284 43.77 119.59 -96.35
CA GLY A 284 42.89 120.72 -96.71
C GLY A 284 41.55 120.35 -97.37
N LYS A 285 41.23 119.05 -97.51
CA LYS A 285 40.03 118.60 -98.25
C LYS A 285 38.73 118.70 -97.45
N ILE A 286 38.82 118.66 -96.11
CA ILE A 286 37.69 118.75 -95.17
C ILE A 286 38.10 119.53 -93.92
N LYS A 287 37.12 120.04 -93.15
CA LYS A 287 37.41 120.65 -91.84
C LYS A 287 37.87 119.58 -90.84
N PHE A 288 38.76 119.96 -89.91
CA PHE A 288 39.27 119.04 -88.89
C PHE A 288 38.14 118.40 -88.07
N PRO A 289 38.13 117.06 -87.89
CA PRO A 289 37.10 116.39 -87.12
C PRO A 289 37.23 116.73 -85.62
N PRO A 290 36.11 116.83 -84.86
CA PRO A 290 36.14 117.00 -83.41
C PRO A 290 36.94 115.89 -82.71
N ILE A 291 37.67 116.25 -81.64
CA ILE A 291 38.53 115.32 -80.90
C ILE A 291 37.68 114.16 -80.35
N ARG A 292 38.01 112.94 -80.77
CA ARG A 292 37.32 111.70 -80.38
C ARG A 292 38.24 110.83 -79.54
N THR A 293 37.76 110.36 -78.39
CA THR A 293 38.58 109.60 -77.43
C THR A 293 38.40 108.09 -77.55
N PHE A 294 39.50 107.35 -77.44
CA PHE A 294 39.58 105.89 -77.59
C PHE A 294 39.96 105.17 -76.28
N HIS A 295 39.92 105.91 -75.18
CA HIS A 295 40.26 105.49 -73.82
C HIS A 295 39.00 105.68 -72.96
N LYS A 296 38.72 104.79 -72.01
CA LYS A 296 37.54 104.92 -71.15
C LYS A 296 37.85 105.92 -70.03
N THR A 297 37.35 107.15 -70.17
CA THR A 297 37.48 108.22 -69.16
C THR A 297 36.12 108.88 -68.91
N ALA A 298 35.79 109.12 -67.64
CA ALA A 298 34.43 109.51 -67.22
C ALA A 298 33.98 110.91 -67.64
N HIS A 299 34.91 111.78 -68.04
CA HIS A 299 34.65 113.20 -68.33
C HIS A 299 34.76 113.55 -69.83
N SER A 300 34.70 112.56 -70.72
CA SER A 300 34.83 112.79 -72.17
C SER A 300 33.48 112.88 -72.87
N THR A 301 33.19 114.04 -73.48
CA THR A 301 31.91 114.32 -74.17
C THR A 301 31.79 113.69 -75.56
N ASN A 302 32.85 113.08 -76.10
CA ASN A 302 32.87 112.41 -77.41
C ASN A 302 33.81 111.19 -77.37
N SER A 303 33.36 110.12 -76.71
CA SER A 303 34.09 108.88 -76.57
C SER A 303 33.48 107.76 -77.39
N VAL A 304 34.32 106.92 -77.99
CA VAL A 304 33.88 105.68 -78.67
C VAL A 304 33.17 104.73 -77.70
N TYR A 305 33.49 104.78 -76.40
CA TYR A 305 32.82 103.99 -75.38
C TYR A 305 31.39 104.48 -75.11
N SER A 306 31.10 105.77 -75.27
CA SER A 306 29.73 106.31 -75.15
C SER A 306 28.83 105.76 -76.25
N ASP A 307 29.35 105.58 -77.46
CA ASP A 307 28.60 104.98 -78.57
C ASP A 307 28.34 103.48 -78.36
N MET A 308 29.30 102.76 -77.77
CA MET A 308 29.13 101.35 -77.37
C MET A 308 28.11 101.18 -76.24
N GLU A 309 28.10 102.11 -75.28
CA GLU A 309 27.14 102.11 -74.17
C GLU A 309 25.75 102.52 -74.67
N ALA A 310 25.63 103.48 -75.58
CA ALA A 310 24.37 103.81 -76.25
C ALA A 310 23.80 102.63 -77.07
N ALA A 311 24.64 101.87 -77.78
CA ALA A 311 24.22 100.65 -78.48
C ALA A 311 23.72 99.57 -77.51
N ALA A 312 24.33 99.45 -76.32
CA ALA A 312 23.88 98.55 -75.26
C ALA A 312 22.61 99.02 -74.53
N THR A 313 22.40 100.33 -74.41
CA THR A 313 21.24 100.97 -73.77
C THR A 313 20.06 101.18 -74.73
N CYS A 314 20.12 100.64 -75.95
CA CYS A 314 19.04 100.71 -76.93
C CYS A 314 17.85 99.81 -76.54
N ASN A 315 17.09 100.27 -75.53
CA ASN A 315 15.92 99.62 -74.93
C ASN A 315 14.66 99.62 -75.83
N GLY A 316 14.85 99.72 -77.16
CA GLY A 316 13.79 99.88 -78.16
C GLY A 316 12.97 98.62 -78.50
N ILE A 317 12.90 97.63 -77.61
CA ILE A 317 12.17 96.37 -77.82
C ILE A 317 11.01 96.19 -76.83
N TYR A 318 11.03 96.86 -75.66
CA TYR A 318 10.13 96.53 -74.55
C TYR A 318 8.88 97.43 -74.44
N THR A 319 8.70 98.38 -75.35
CA THR A 319 7.70 99.47 -75.22
C THR A 319 6.70 99.59 -76.37
N THR A 320 6.38 98.49 -77.07
CA THR A 320 5.25 98.45 -78.02
C THR A 320 4.58 97.08 -78.09
N LYS A 321 3.27 97.03 -77.77
CA LYS A 321 2.39 95.95 -78.23
C LYS A 321 2.19 96.10 -79.74
N VAL A 322 3.13 95.61 -80.55
CA VAL A 322 3.00 95.58 -82.01
C VAL A 322 3.34 94.18 -82.50
N THR A 323 2.38 93.57 -83.17
CA THR A 323 2.48 92.27 -83.83
C THR A 323 3.27 92.39 -85.13
N LEU A 324 4.59 92.56 -85.02
CA LEU A 324 5.53 92.44 -86.12
C LEU A 324 6.44 91.23 -85.89
N LYS A 325 6.57 90.40 -86.92
CA LYS A 325 7.33 89.15 -86.91
C LYS A 325 8.81 89.45 -87.13
N PHE A 326 9.49 89.92 -86.09
CA PHE A 326 10.93 90.16 -86.10
C PHE A 326 11.68 88.82 -86.06
N GLU A 327 12.62 88.58 -86.98
CA GLU A 327 13.44 87.37 -86.95
C GLU A 327 14.67 87.59 -86.06
N ILE A 328 15.15 86.52 -85.40
CA ILE A 328 16.30 86.61 -84.48
C ILE A 328 17.54 87.17 -85.21
N SER A 329 17.66 86.92 -86.51
CA SER A 329 18.70 87.44 -87.39
C SER A 329 18.88 88.96 -87.29
N ASP A 330 17.78 89.71 -87.22
CA ASP A 330 17.72 91.17 -87.40
C ASP A 330 18.14 91.97 -86.15
N LEU A 331 18.31 91.29 -85.02
CA LEU A 331 18.68 91.91 -83.74
C LEU A 331 20.19 92.20 -83.66
N THR A 332 20.57 93.29 -82.99
CA THR A 332 21.99 93.53 -82.64
C THR A 332 22.48 92.46 -81.66
N TRP A 333 23.80 92.24 -81.57
CA TRP A 333 24.34 91.21 -80.67
C TRP A 333 24.00 91.50 -79.19
N GLU A 334 24.02 92.76 -78.77
CA GLU A 334 23.51 93.19 -77.46
C GLU A 334 22.03 92.83 -77.21
N GLN A 335 21.16 92.99 -78.22
CA GLN A 335 19.74 92.64 -78.11
C GLN A 335 19.55 91.11 -78.06
N LYS A 336 20.31 90.35 -78.86
CA LYS A 336 20.32 88.87 -78.82
C LYS A 336 20.69 88.34 -77.44
N GLU A 337 21.65 88.98 -76.76
CA GLU A 337 22.10 88.58 -75.42
C GLU A 337 20.99 88.74 -74.37
N GLN A 338 20.28 89.86 -74.40
CA GLN A 338 19.21 90.15 -73.46
C GLN A 338 17.97 89.27 -73.69
N VAL A 339 17.65 88.94 -74.94
CA VAL A 339 16.57 87.99 -75.28
C VAL A 339 16.91 86.57 -74.80
N LEU A 340 18.14 86.10 -75.00
CA LEU A 340 18.56 84.77 -74.52
C LEU A 340 18.56 84.66 -72.99
N ARG A 341 19.02 85.71 -72.28
CA ARG A 341 18.90 85.78 -70.80
C ARG A 341 17.46 85.68 -70.33
N LEU A 342 16.55 86.42 -70.97
CA LEU A 342 15.13 86.42 -70.63
C LEU A 342 14.49 85.04 -70.88
N LEU A 343 14.84 84.38 -72.00
CA LEU A 343 14.32 83.06 -72.33
C LEU A 343 14.81 81.99 -71.33
N PHE A 344 16.09 82.03 -70.95
CA PHE A 344 16.65 81.15 -69.92
C PHE A 344 15.99 81.35 -68.55
N ALA A 345 15.73 82.61 -68.15
CA ALA A 345 14.99 82.91 -66.92
C ALA A 345 13.54 82.38 -66.99
N LYS A 346 12.88 82.53 -68.13
CA LYS A 346 11.49 82.06 -68.36
C LYS A 346 11.38 80.54 -68.34
N MET A 347 12.37 79.83 -68.90
CA MET A 347 12.49 78.36 -68.83
C MET A 347 12.67 77.88 -67.38
N ASN A 348 13.45 78.61 -66.58
CA ASN A 348 13.69 78.30 -65.17
C ASN A 348 12.54 78.69 -64.22
N GLY A 349 11.40 79.12 -64.75
CA GLY A 349 10.19 79.41 -63.97
C GLY A 349 10.15 80.81 -63.34
N CYS A 350 11.11 81.69 -63.64
CA CYS A 350 11.08 83.09 -63.20
C CYS A 350 9.95 83.82 -63.93
N ARG A 351 8.77 83.91 -63.30
CA ARG A 351 7.67 84.77 -63.76
C ARG A 351 8.06 86.24 -63.59
N GLU A 352 7.66 87.05 -64.58
CA GLU A 352 7.99 88.45 -64.73
C GLU A 352 7.75 89.27 -63.44
N ARG A 353 8.84 89.64 -62.76
CA ARG A 353 8.88 90.74 -61.80
C ARG A 353 9.98 91.71 -62.20
N TRP A 354 9.58 92.82 -62.81
CA TRP A 354 10.40 94.02 -62.88
C TRP A 354 10.60 94.54 -61.46
N CYS A 355 11.79 94.34 -60.89
CA CYS A 355 12.26 95.15 -59.78
C CYS A 355 13.26 96.15 -60.34
N ILE A 356 12.85 97.42 -60.35
CA ILE A 356 13.77 98.55 -60.51
C ILE A 356 14.82 98.45 -59.41
N GLU A 357 16.06 98.77 -59.74
CA GLU A 357 17.17 98.79 -58.78
C GLU A 357 17.01 99.99 -57.82
N THR A 358 16.24 99.77 -56.75
CA THR A 358 16.32 100.59 -55.53
C THR A 358 16.62 99.64 -54.37
N THR A 359 17.79 99.87 -53.79
CA THR A 359 18.28 99.32 -52.52
C THR A 359 17.17 98.99 -51.51
N GLU A 360 16.96 97.71 -51.21
CA GLU A 360 16.78 97.20 -49.84
C GLU A 360 16.74 95.67 -49.77
N ARG A 361 17.21 95.11 -48.65
CA ARG A 361 17.22 93.66 -48.38
C ARG A 361 15.79 93.14 -48.27
N ARG A 362 15.49 92.00 -48.92
CA ARG A 362 14.56 90.99 -48.35
C ARG A 362 15.07 89.58 -48.63
N GLU A 363 15.56 88.93 -47.58
CA GLU A 363 15.83 87.50 -47.55
C GLU A 363 14.49 86.75 -47.70
N CYS A 364 14.33 85.99 -48.78
CA CYS A 364 13.23 85.04 -48.91
C CYS A 364 13.70 83.68 -48.39
N LEU A 365 13.37 83.39 -47.13
CA LEU A 365 13.58 82.08 -46.53
C LEU A 365 12.72 81.03 -47.26
N LEU A 366 13.37 80.14 -48.01
CA LEU A 366 12.79 78.90 -48.52
C LEU A 366 13.31 77.75 -47.66
N SER A 367 12.52 77.38 -46.64
CA SER A 367 12.81 76.26 -45.76
C SER A 367 12.74 74.92 -46.51
N PRO A 368 13.73 74.02 -46.35
CA PRO A 368 13.60 72.64 -46.80
C PRO A 368 12.62 71.88 -45.88
N LEU A 369 11.52 71.39 -46.44
CA LEU A 369 10.60 70.50 -45.74
C LEU A 369 11.21 69.09 -45.74
N ASN A 370 11.89 68.73 -44.64
CA ASN A 370 12.66 67.51 -44.54
C ASN A 370 12.42 66.80 -43.20
N GLU A 371 11.19 66.34 -42.97
CA GLU A 371 10.83 65.48 -41.83
C GLU A 371 10.09 64.23 -42.29
N LEU A 372 10.79 63.09 -42.27
CA LEU A 372 10.21 61.76 -42.14
C LEU A 372 11.29 60.81 -41.61
N HIS A 373 11.61 61.00 -40.33
CA HIS A 373 12.47 60.11 -39.55
C HIS A 373 11.75 59.75 -38.25
N ILE A 374 10.91 58.71 -38.31
CA ILE A 374 10.43 58.01 -37.12
C ILE A 374 10.67 56.52 -37.34
N TRP A 375 11.79 56.05 -36.81
CA TRP A 375 12.01 54.63 -36.54
C TRP A 375 11.99 54.41 -35.03
N THR A 376 11.17 53.45 -34.61
CA THR A 376 11.34 52.61 -33.42
C THR A 376 11.68 53.26 -32.06
N GLN A 377 10.72 53.20 -31.15
CA GLN A 377 10.95 52.60 -29.82
C GLN A 377 9.62 52.16 -29.16
N ARG A 378 9.48 50.85 -28.92
CA ARG A 378 8.53 50.26 -27.97
C ARG A 378 9.28 49.15 -27.21
N PRO A 379 9.37 49.19 -25.87
CA PRO A 379 9.92 48.08 -25.11
C PRO A 379 8.95 46.89 -25.10
N LEU A 380 9.48 45.69 -25.34
CA LEU A 380 8.81 44.43 -25.02
C LEU A 380 8.97 44.16 -23.52
N THR A 381 7.89 44.33 -22.75
CA THR A 381 7.81 43.80 -21.39
C THR A 381 7.39 42.33 -21.44
N TRP A 382 8.26 41.44 -20.98
CA TRP A 382 7.92 40.04 -20.70
C TRP A 382 7.27 39.95 -19.31
N PRO A 383 6.18 39.18 -19.13
CA PRO A 383 5.69 38.87 -17.80
C PRO A 383 6.59 37.80 -17.16
N THR A 384 7.23 38.13 -16.04
CA THR A 384 7.81 37.14 -15.13
C THR A 384 6.68 36.42 -14.40
N SER A 385 6.40 35.18 -14.79
CA SER A 385 5.49 34.29 -14.07
C SER A 385 6.22 33.56 -12.95
N THR A 386 6.09 34.06 -11.72
CA THR A 386 6.32 33.27 -10.51
C THR A 386 5.07 32.45 -10.18
N SER A 387 5.14 31.14 -10.37
CA SER A 387 4.44 30.07 -9.62
C SER A 387 5.01 28.73 -10.04
#